data_AF-R3TKS9-F1
#
_entry.id   AF-R3TKS9-F1
#
_cell.length_a   1.000
_cell.length_b   1.000
_cell.length_c   1.000
_cell.angle_alpha   90.00
_cell.angle_beta   90.00
_cell.angle_gamma   90.00
#
_symmetry.space_group_name_H-M   'P 1'
#
loop_
_entity.id
_entity.type
_entity.pdbx_description
1 polymer ?
#
loop_
_entity_poly.entity_id
_entity_poly.type
_entity_poly.pdbx_seq_one_letter_code
_entity_poly.pdbx_strand_id
1 'polypeptide(L)'
;MTVEIGSLNEYEIEDMRVFRVDEYQWIAAPTLLHALVEYDSQDSLEIEYLQDIEECNISKDGLWDSDCVTEQEELDVRNGKITLLPADEVSFGQFGIFNGEVCKWTSFSDVIKKQGVGVYVIACTEN
;
A
#
# COMPACT_ATOMS: atom_id res chain seq x y z
N MET A 1 -32.58 1.85 0.86
CA MET A 1 -31.81 2.44 -0.26
C MET A 1 -30.63 1.50 -0.45
N THR A 2 -30.61 0.74 -1.54
CA THR A 2 -29.52 -0.18 -1.84
C THR A 2 -28.55 0.61 -2.70
N VAL A 3 -27.32 0.82 -2.24
CA VAL A 3 -26.27 1.42 -3.06
C VAL A 3 -25.73 0.29 -3.92
N GLU A 4 -25.97 0.37 -5.23
CA GLU A 4 -25.32 -0.55 -6.18
C GLU A 4 -23.88 -0.12 -6.33
N ILE A 5 -22.98 -0.99 -5.85
CA ILE A 5 -21.55 -0.86 -6.06
C ILE A 5 -21.29 -1.41 -7.47
N GLY A 6 -20.73 -0.58 -8.35
CA GLY A 6 -20.38 -0.97 -9.72
C GLY A 6 -19.47 -2.20 -9.73
N SER A 7 -19.47 -2.96 -10.82
CA SER A 7 -18.59 -4.12 -10.91
C SER A 7 -17.14 -3.67 -11.10
N LEU A 8 -16.18 -4.38 -10.50
CA LEU A 8 -14.75 -4.03 -10.58
C LEU A 8 -14.19 -3.98 -12.01
N ASN A 9 -14.86 -4.64 -12.96
CA ASN A 9 -14.50 -4.64 -14.38
C ASN A 9 -14.83 -3.33 -15.12
N GLU A 10 -15.51 -2.39 -14.46
CA GLU A 10 -15.82 -1.06 -14.99
C GLU A 10 -14.74 -0.02 -14.68
N TYR A 11 -13.75 -0.37 -13.85
CA TYR A 11 -12.68 0.53 -13.42
C TYR A 11 -11.35 0.20 -14.11
N GLU A 12 -10.55 1.24 -14.33
CA GLU A 12 -9.17 1.14 -14.81
C GLU A 12 -8.18 1.41 -13.66
N ILE A 13 -6.88 1.18 -13.90
CA ILE A 13 -5.82 1.41 -12.89
C ILE A 13 -5.81 2.88 -12.45
N GLU A 14 -6.15 3.78 -13.37
CA GLU A 14 -6.23 5.22 -13.17
C GLU A 14 -7.37 5.64 -12.23
N ASP A 15 -8.39 4.78 -12.07
CA ASP A 15 -9.51 5.01 -11.15
C ASP A 15 -9.19 4.56 -9.72
N MET A 16 -8.10 3.81 -9.53
CA MET A 16 -7.70 3.27 -8.23
C MET A 16 -7.20 4.37 -7.29
N ARG A 17 -7.57 4.23 -6.02
CA ARG A 17 -7.18 5.10 -4.92
C ARG A 17 -6.63 4.26 -3.78
N VAL A 18 -5.92 4.91 -2.86
CA VAL A 18 -5.43 4.28 -1.63
C VAL A 18 -5.96 5.04 -0.44
N PHE A 19 -6.55 4.30 0.50
CA PHE A 19 -7.09 4.82 1.74
C PHE A 19 -6.30 4.25 2.91
N ARG A 20 -5.69 5.10 3.72
CA ARG A 20 -5.09 4.69 4.99
C ARG A 20 -6.20 4.38 5.99
N VAL A 21 -6.18 3.19 6.57
CA VAL A 21 -7.16 2.76 7.58
C VAL A 21 -6.56 2.75 8.99
N ASP A 22 -5.26 2.50 9.10
CA ASP A 22 -4.50 2.66 10.34
C ASP A 22 -3.03 3.08 10.06
N GLU A 23 -2.13 2.99 11.05
CA GLU A 23 -0.72 3.37 10.89
C GLU A 23 0.13 2.42 10.02
N TYR A 24 -0.32 1.19 9.79
CA TYR A 24 0.40 0.13 9.07
C TYR A 24 -0.41 -0.50 7.91
N GLN A 25 -1.66 -0.09 7.74
CA GLN A 25 -2.58 -0.66 6.77
C GLN A 25 -3.24 0.42 5.91
N TRP A 26 -3.32 0.08 4.63
CA TRP A 26 -4.00 0.83 3.61
C TRP A 26 -4.88 -0.11 2.80
N ILE A 27 -5.88 0.43 2.11
CA ILE A 27 -6.72 -0.31 1.19
C ILE A 27 -6.66 0.37 -0.17
N ALA A 28 -6.25 -0.39 -1.18
CA ALA A 28 -6.40 0.02 -2.57
C ALA A 28 -7.82 -0.30 -3.02
N ALA A 29 -8.54 0.69 -3.54
CA ALA A 29 -9.91 0.50 -4.03
C ALA A 29 -10.30 1.61 -5.03
N PRO A 30 -11.28 1.37 -5.93
CA PRO A 30 -11.75 2.42 -6.84
C PRO A 30 -12.51 3.55 -6.14
N THR A 31 -13.19 3.25 -5.02
CA THR A 31 -13.93 4.25 -4.23
C THR A 31 -13.81 3.98 -2.74
N LEU A 32 -14.06 5.01 -1.93
CA LEU A 32 -14.10 4.87 -0.47
C LEU A 32 -15.11 3.81 -0.04
N LEU A 33 -16.29 3.74 -0.68
CA LEU A 33 -17.30 2.73 -0.32
C LEU A 33 -16.80 1.31 -0.51
N HIS A 34 -16.05 1.03 -1.58
CA HIS A 34 -15.42 -0.27 -1.78
C HIS A 34 -14.41 -0.58 -0.67
N ALA A 35 -13.57 0.41 -0.31
CA ALA A 35 -12.60 0.24 0.77
C ALA A 35 -13.28 -0.03 2.13
N LEU A 36 -14.37 0.67 2.44
CA LEU A 36 -15.13 0.47 3.67
C LEU A 36 -15.77 -0.91 3.75
N VAL A 37 -16.33 -1.40 2.64
CA VAL A 37 -16.93 -2.74 2.59
C VAL A 37 -15.87 -3.82 2.81
N GLU A 38 -14.68 -3.65 2.22
CA GLU A 38 -13.57 -4.58 2.45
C GLU A 38 -13.10 -4.53 3.91
N TYR A 39 -12.87 -3.33 4.46
CA TYR A 39 -12.41 -3.17 5.83
C TYR A 39 -13.39 -3.76 6.85
N ASP A 40 -14.70 -3.54 6.66
CA ASP A 40 -15.75 -4.11 7.52
C ASP A 40 -15.77 -5.63 7.49
N SER A 41 -15.46 -6.22 6.32
CA SER A 41 -15.43 -7.67 6.17
C SER A 41 -14.27 -8.33 6.92
N GLN A 42 -13.17 -7.61 7.17
CA GLN A 42 -11.98 -8.14 7.83
C GLN A 42 -11.98 -7.86 9.34
N ASP A 43 -12.27 -6.62 9.76
CA ASP A 43 -12.03 -6.17 11.13
C ASP A 43 -13.27 -5.64 11.88
N SER A 44 -14.48 -5.77 11.32
CA SER A 44 -15.73 -5.23 11.88
C SER A 44 -15.68 -3.72 12.14
N LEU A 45 -16.24 -2.95 11.22
CA LEU A 45 -16.01 -1.51 11.15
C LEU A 45 -16.80 -0.78 12.24
N GLU A 46 -16.10 -0.31 13.28
CA GLU A 46 -16.71 0.61 14.24
C GLU A 46 -16.81 2.01 13.64
N ILE A 47 -17.94 2.69 13.85
CA ILE A 47 -18.25 4.00 13.26
C ILE A 47 -17.20 5.06 13.64
N GLU A 48 -16.54 4.90 14.78
CA GLU A 48 -15.47 5.81 15.21
C GLU A 48 -14.26 5.78 14.27
N TYR A 49 -13.88 4.61 13.75
CA TYR A 49 -12.75 4.46 12.84
C TYR A 49 -12.99 5.04 11.44
N LEU A 50 -14.26 5.27 11.05
CA LEU A 50 -14.58 5.92 9.78
C LEU A 50 -14.03 7.35 9.68
N GLN A 51 -13.81 8.01 10.82
CA GLN A 51 -13.29 9.39 10.85
C GLN A 51 -11.79 9.45 10.61
N ASP A 52 -11.09 8.34 10.81
CA ASP A 52 -9.62 8.25 10.74
C ASP A 52 -9.13 7.80 9.36
N ILE A 53 -10.05 7.45 8.44
CA ILE A 53 -9.70 7.02 7.09
C ILE A 53 -9.31 8.23 6.23
N GLU A 54 -8.08 8.23 5.73
CA GLU A 54 -7.51 9.29 4.90
C GLU A 54 -7.15 8.79 3.50
N GLU A 55 -7.52 9.53 2.45
CA GLU A 55 -7.08 9.24 1.09
C GLU A 55 -5.61 9.67 0.91
N CYS A 56 -4.75 8.72 0.53
CA CYS A 56 -3.34 8.97 0.25
C CYS A 56 -3.13 9.57 -1.15
N ASN A 57 -2.08 10.36 -1.28
CA ASN A 57 -1.61 10.79 -2.59
C ASN A 57 -0.79 9.67 -3.25
N ILE A 58 -1.42 8.91 -4.14
CA ILE A 58 -0.81 7.74 -4.79
C ILE A 58 0.51 8.00 -5.53
N SER A 59 0.79 9.27 -5.87
CA SER A 59 1.99 9.70 -6.59
C SER A 59 3.12 10.21 -5.69
N LYS A 60 2.83 10.50 -4.41
CA LYS A 60 3.77 11.08 -3.45
C LYS A 60 4.00 10.18 -2.25
N ASP A 61 2.99 9.39 -1.91
CA ASP A 61 3.00 8.46 -0.79
C ASP A 61 3.35 7.05 -1.27
N GLY A 62 3.76 6.21 -0.33
CA GLY A 62 4.20 4.86 -0.61
C GLY A 62 4.42 4.08 0.68
N LEU A 63 5.07 2.92 0.54
CA LEU A 63 5.39 2.04 1.65
C LEU A 63 6.73 1.35 1.44
N TRP A 64 7.23 0.76 2.52
CA TRP A 64 8.33 -0.20 2.47
C TRP A 64 7.80 -1.54 1.99
N ASP A 65 8.18 -1.92 0.77
CA ASP A 65 7.72 -3.14 0.10
C ASP A 65 8.91 -4.11 -0.11
N SER A 66 8.86 -5.28 0.51
CA SER A 66 9.86 -6.35 0.33
C SER A 66 9.67 -7.13 -0.97
N ASP A 67 8.45 -7.21 -1.53
CA ASP A 67 8.18 -7.81 -2.84
C ASP A 67 8.74 -6.97 -4.00
N CYS A 68 9.14 -5.73 -3.73
CA CYS A 68 9.87 -4.85 -4.65
C CYS A 68 11.38 -5.07 -4.68
N VAL A 69 11.91 -5.97 -3.84
CA VAL A 69 13.34 -6.25 -3.75
C VAL A 69 13.65 -7.55 -4.49
N THR A 70 14.53 -7.46 -5.49
CA THR A 70 15.02 -8.65 -6.19
C THR A 70 16.09 -9.37 -5.37
N GLU A 71 16.27 -10.68 -5.61
CA GLU A 71 17.33 -11.47 -4.95
C GLU A 71 18.72 -10.83 -5.10
N GLN A 72 19.01 -10.25 -6.27
CA GLN A 72 20.29 -9.58 -6.51
C GLN A 72 20.44 -8.29 -5.71
N GLU A 73 19.38 -7.51 -5.56
CA GLU A 73 19.40 -6.28 -4.75
C GLU A 73 19.56 -6.61 -3.27
N GLU A 74 18.90 -7.67 -2.80
CA GLU A 74 19.07 -8.16 -1.43
C GLU A 74 20.53 -8.57 -1.16
N LEU A 75 21.15 -9.29 -2.10
CA LEU A 75 22.57 -9.65 -2.03
C LEU A 75 23.48 -8.41 -2.07
N ASP A 76 23.16 -7.43 -2.91
CA ASP A 76 23.93 -6.19 -3.02
C ASP A 76 23.85 -5.34 -1.73
N VAL A 77 22.70 -5.33 -1.04
CA VAL A 77 22.56 -4.74 0.30
C VAL A 77 23.42 -5.50 1.32
N ARG A 78 23.32 -6.83 1.38
CA ARG A 78 24.09 -7.67 2.32
C ARG A 78 25.61 -7.55 2.11
N ASN A 79 26.04 -7.36 0.88
CA ASN A 79 27.45 -7.16 0.51
C ASN A 79 27.93 -5.71 0.68
N GLY A 80 27.06 -4.80 1.15
CA GLY A 80 27.39 -3.39 1.37
C GLY A 80 27.59 -2.57 0.09
N LYS A 81 27.12 -3.08 -1.06
CA LYS A 81 27.18 -2.40 -2.36
C LYS A 81 26.03 -1.39 -2.52
N ILE A 82 24.88 -1.67 -1.92
CA ILE A 82 23.77 -0.73 -1.77
C ILE A 82 23.77 -0.20 -0.34
N THR A 83 23.84 1.12 -0.20
CA THR A 83 23.76 1.79 1.10
C THR A 83 22.29 1.93 1.50
N LEU A 84 21.95 1.44 2.70
CA LEU A 84 20.69 1.72 3.35
C LEU A 84 20.74 3.18 3.83
N LEU A 85 19.97 4.06 3.18
CA LEU A 85 19.93 5.47 3.55
C LEU A 85 19.03 5.67 4.77
N PRO A 86 19.37 6.62 5.66
CA PRO A 86 18.56 6.92 6.84
C PRO A 86 17.16 7.43 6.43
N ALA A 87 16.17 7.22 7.30
CA ALA A 87 14.75 7.42 7.01
C ALA A 87 14.33 8.90 6.82
N ASP A 88 15.26 9.83 6.99
CA ASP A 88 15.04 11.27 7.10
C ASP A 88 14.85 11.95 5.73
N GLU A 89 15.28 11.31 4.64
CA GLU A 89 14.95 11.68 3.26
C GLU A 89 14.50 10.44 2.51
N VAL A 90 13.20 10.16 2.53
CA VAL A 90 12.64 8.99 1.84
C VAL A 90 12.40 9.33 0.36
N SER A 91 13.14 8.66 -0.52
CA SER A 91 12.95 8.75 -1.97
C SER A 91 12.50 7.41 -2.54
N PHE A 92 11.63 7.42 -3.56
CA PHE A 92 11.23 6.18 -4.22
C PHE A 92 12.45 5.44 -4.79
N GLY A 93 12.51 4.13 -4.55
CA GLY A 93 13.64 3.28 -4.91
C GLY A 93 14.73 3.18 -3.84
N GLN A 94 14.61 3.91 -2.73
CA GLN A 94 15.50 3.76 -1.58
C GLN A 94 15.32 2.41 -0.91
N PHE A 95 16.40 1.87 -0.36
CA PHE A 95 16.40 0.62 0.40
C PHE A 95 16.45 0.90 1.90
N GLY A 96 15.68 0.13 2.65
CA GLY A 96 15.60 0.16 4.10
C GLY A 96 15.49 -1.24 4.67
N ILE A 97 15.60 -1.36 5.99
CA ILE A 97 15.24 -2.58 6.71
C ILE A 97 13.94 -2.30 7.45
N PHE A 98 12.91 -3.09 7.16
CA PHE A 98 11.62 -3.01 7.83
C PHE A 98 11.23 -4.43 8.26
N ASN A 99 10.89 -4.60 9.54
CA ASN A 99 10.56 -5.91 10.15
C ASN A 99 11.58 -7.05 9.86
N GLY A 100 12.87 -6.68 9.76
CA GLY A 100 13.96 -7.63 9.53
C GLY A 100 14.18 -8.01 8.06
N GLU A 101 13.36 -7.50 7.15
CA GLU A 101 13.47 -7.72 5.71
C GLU A 101 14.09 -6.51 5.01
N VAL A 102 14.77 -6.75 3.90
CA VAL A 102 15.20 -5.68 2.99
C VAL A 102 13.98 -5.23 2.21
N CYS A 103 13.62 -3.97 2.37
CA CYS A 103 12.48 -3.38 1.68
C CYS A 103 12.93 -2.22 0.78
N LYS A 104 12.12 -1.94 -0.24
CA LYS A 104 12.29 -0.79 -1.11
C LYS A 104 11.13 0.18 -0.91
N TRP A 105 11.42 1.46 -0.74
CA TRP A 105 10.39 2.49 -0.68
C TRP A 105 9.72 2.61 -2.04
N THR A 106 8.46 2.20 -2.11
CA THR A 106 7.72 2.01 -3.35
C THR A 106 6.47 2.86 -3.34
N SER A 107 6.20 3.56 -4.44
CA SER A 107 5.00 4.39 -4.56
C SER A 107 3.74 3.53 -4.59
N PHE A 108 2.65 4.04 -4.03
CA PHE A 108 1.35 3.34 -4.14
C PHE A 108 0.93 3.14 -5.60
N SER A 109 1.27 4.07 -6.51
CA SER A 109 1.04 3.90 -7.94
C SER A 109 1.72 2.65 -8.50
N ASP A 110 2.95 2.37 -8.10
CA ASP A 110 3.67 1.19 -8.56
C ASP A 110 3.13 -0.10 -7.95
N VAL A 111 2.69 -0.07 -6.68
CA VAL A 111 2.00 -1.19 -6.04
C VAL A 111 0.69 -1.52 -6.77
N ILE A 112 -0.12 -0.50 -7.09
CA ILE A 112 -1.37 -0.70 -7.85
C ILE A 112 -1.11 -1.29 -9.23
N LYS A 113 -0.11 -0.79 -9.96
CA LYS A 113 0.21 -1.32 -11.31
C LYS A 113 0.59 -2.79 -11.29
N LYS A 114 1.20 -3.27 -10.20
CA LYS A 114 1.58 -4.69 -10.05
C LYS A 114 0.38 -5.57 -9.75
N GLN A 115 -0.47 -5.15 -8.83
CA GLN A 115 -1.62 -5.94 -8.36
C GLN A 115 -2.81 -5.85 -9.32
N GLY A 116 -2.94 -4.75 -10.06
CA GLY A 116 -4.04 -4.48 -10.98
C GLY A 116 -5.23 -3.81 -10.29
N VAL A 117 -6.35 -3.73 -11.03
CA VAL A 117 -7.61 -3.16 -10.53
C VAL A 117 -8.28 -4.16 -9.59
N GLY A 118 -8.70 -3.71 -8.42
CA GLY A 118 -9.38 -4.55 -7.44
C GLY A 118 -9.63 -3.83 -6.13
N VAL A 119 -10.01 -4.59 -5.10
CA VAL A 119 -10.02 -4.13 -3.71
C VAL A 119 -9.12 -5.05 -2.92
N TYR A 120 -8.09 -4.51 -2.28
CA TYR A 120 -7.15 -5.31 -1.50
C TYR A 120 -6.43 -4.46 -0.46
N VAL A 121 -6.05 -5.11 0.63
CA VAL A 121 -5.25 -4.52 1.69
C VAL A 121 -3.81 -4.42 1.22
N ILE A 122 -3.22 -3.25 1.41
CA ILE A 122 -1.80 -3.00 1.36
C ILE A 122 -1.38 -2.86 2.83
N ALA A 123 -0.74 -3.87 3.40
CA ALA A 123 -0.24 -3.81 4.77
C ALA A 123 1.29 -3.84 4.76
N CYS A 124 1.89 -3.04 5.64
CA CYS A 124 3.24 -3.33 6.10
C CYS A 124 3.17 -4.69 6.80
N THR A 125 3.89 -5.70 6.31
CA THR A 125 3.89 -7.04 6.89
C THR A 125 4.33 -6.98 8.36
N GLU A 126 3.38 -6.98 9.29
CA GLU A 126 3.64 -7.38 10.68
C GLU A 126 3.88 -8.89 10.66
N ASN A 127 5.11 -9.31 10.93
CA ASN A 127 5.43 -10.71 11.21
C ASN A 127 4.98 -11.07 12.63
#